data_AF-A0A7K7KHJ7-F1
#
_entry.id   AF-A0A7K7KHJ7-F1
#
_cell.length_a   1.000
_cell.length_b   1.000
_cell.length_c   1.000
_cell.angle_alpha   90.00
_cell.angle_beta   90.00
_cell.angle_gamma   90.00
#
_symmetry.space_group_name_H-M   'P 1'
#
loop_
_entity.id
_entity.type
_entity.pdbx_description
1 polymer ?
#
loop_
_entity_poly.entity_id
_entity_poly.type
_entity_poly.pdbx_seq_one_letter_code
_entity_poly.pdbx_strand_id
1 'polypeptide(L)'
;CPKGWRRFQGSCYFLSPDTMSWAESAQNCTGMGSQLVVITSKAEQQIRQSKEAKPDYLYIGLFAKQKGQWQWVDKTPYNATA
;
A
#
# COMPACT_ATOMS: atom_id res chain seq x y z
N CYS A 1 -4.58 16.07 -1.63
CA CYS A 1 -4.09 15.11 -0.63
C CYS A 1 -3.91 15.83 0.68
N PRO A 2 -4.19 15.19 1.82
CA PRO A 2 -3.91 15.78 3.13
C PRO A 2 -2.42 16.14 3.28
N LYS A 3 -2.10 17.04 4.22
CA LYS A 3 -0.71 17.40 4.51
C LYS A 3 0.08 16.14 4.91
N GLY A 4 1.27 15.95 4.33
CA GLY A 4 2.10 14.75 4.56
C GLY A 4 1.81 13.58 3.61
N TRP A 5 0.83 13.71 2.71
CA TRP A 5 0.53 12.69 1.70
C TRP A 5 1.11 13.07 0.34
N ARG A 6 1.70 12.11 -0.34
CA ARG A 6 2.23 12.27 -1.71
C ARG A 6 1.12 12.08 -2.73
N ARG A 7 0.97 13.01 -3.65
CA ARG A 7 0.05 12.86 -4.79
C ARG A 7 0.75 12.15 -5.95
N PHE A 8 0.11 11.14 -6.51
CA PHE A 8 0.58 10.46 -7.72
C PHE A 8 -0.61 9.92 -8.51
N GLN A 9 -0.65 10.16 -9.83
CA GLN A 9 -1.71 9.71 -10.75
C GLN A 9 -3.16 9.89 -10.24
N GLY A 10 -3.44 11.00 -9.55
CA GLY A 10 -4.79 11.29 -9.02
C GLY A 10 -5.10 10.69 -7.64
N SER A 11 -4.25 9.79 -7.15
CA SER A 11 -4.33 9.18 -5.82
C SER A 11 -3.40 9.87 -4.82
N CYS A 12 -3.67 9.63 -3.53
CA CYS A 12 -2.89 10.13 -2.41
C CYS A 12 -2.29 8.96 -1.65
N TYR A 13 -0.98 8.98 -1.44
CA TYR A 13 -0.23 7.92 -0.80
C TYR A 13 0.45 8.44 0.46
N PHE A 14 0.39 7.66 1.52
CA PHE A 14 1.05 7.94 2.78
C PHE A 14 1.99 6.79 3.09
N LEU A 15 3.23 7.13 3.44
CA LEU A 15 4.22 6.16 3.88
C LEU A 15 4.29 6.27 5.40
N SER A 16 3.78 5.25 6.09
CA SER A 16 3.88 5.18 7.54
C SER A 16 5.34 4.93 7.94
N PRO A 17 5.89 5.72 8.88
CA PRO A 17 7.22 5.46 9.44
C PRO A 17 7.22 4.34 10.48
N ASP A 18 6.04 3.87 10.90
CA ASP A 18 5.90 2.90 11.98
C ASP A 18 6.06 1.45 11.50
N THR A 19 6.77 0.64 12.27
CA THR A 19 6.87 -0.81 12.06
C THR A 19 5.71 -1.50 12.76
N MET A 20 4.76 -2.01 11.99
CA MET A 20 3.57 -2.70 12.49
C MET A 20 3.35 -3.99 11.70
N SER A 21 2.57 -4.96 12.21
CA SER A 21 2.16 -6.10 11.39
C SER A 21 1.27 -5.67 10.21
N TRP A 22 1.07 -6.56 9.23
CA TRP A 22 0.17 -6.28 8.10
C TRP A 22 -1.25 -5.91 8.56
N ALA A 23 -1.78 -6.65 9.55
CA ALA A 23 -3.12 -6.43 10.08
C ALA A 23 -3.25 -5.07 10.80
N GLU A 24 -2.28 -4.72 11.63
CA GLU A 24 -2.22 -3.42 12.30
C GLU A 24 -2.07 -2.28 11.30
N SER A 25 -1.22 -2.45 10.28
CA SER A 25 -1.05 -1.47 9.20
C SER A 25 -2.34 -1.25 8.43
N ALA A 26 -3.07 -2.34 8.12
CA ALA A 26 -4.38 -2.27 7.46
C ALA A 26 -5.39 -1.49 8.31
N GLN A 27 -5.46 -1.78 9.61
CA GLN A 27 -6.36 -1.10 10.54
C GLN A 27 -5.98 0.38 10.74
N ASN A 28 -4.69 0.70 10.74
CA ASN A 28 -4.20 2.07 10.82
C ASN A 28 -4.62 2.88 9.58
N CYS A 29 -4.41 2.32 8.38
CA CYS A 29 -4.88 2.93 7.13
C CYS A 29 -6.40 3.16 7.13
N THR A 30 -7.20 2.17 7.50
CA THR A 30 -8.66 2.34 7.57
C THR A 30 -9.07 3.37 8.62
N GLY A 31 -8.38 3.43 9.76
CA GLY A 31 -8.57 4.48 10.78
C GLY A 31 -8.26 5.89 10.28
N MET A 32 -7.34 6.03 9.32
CA MET A 32 -7.05 7.30 8.63
C MET A 32 -8.01 7.63 7.48
N GLY A 33 -9.07 6.82 7.28
CA GLY A 33 -9.98 6.97 6.14
C GLY A 33 -9.34 6.58 4.80
N SER A 34 -8.31 5.73 4.84
CA SER A 34 -7.60 5.22 3.67
C SER A 34 -7.55 3.69 3.67
N GLN A 35 -6.70 3.12 2.81
CA GLN A 35 -6.43 1.69 2.77
C GLN A 35 -4.96 1.47 2.42
N LEU A 36 -4.46 0.25 2.71
CA LEU A 36 -3.14 -0.15 2.24
C LEU A 36 -3.06 -0.05 0.71
N VAL A 37 -1.89 0.34 0.21
CA VAL A 37 -1.72 0.67 -1.21
C VAL A 37 -1.99 -0.54 -2.11
N VAL A 38 -2.79 -0.31 -3.14
CA VAL A 38 -3.04 -1.26 -4.23
C VAL A 38 -2.15 -0.83 -5.40
N ILE A 39 -1.40 -1.79 -5.94
CA ILE A 39 -0.44 -1.50 -7.01
C ILE A 39 -0.92 -2.22 -8.26
N THR A 40 -1.41 -1.43 -9.21
CA THR A 40 -1.96 -1.90 -10.49
C THR A 40 -1.06 -1.54 -11.66
N SER A 41 -0.03 -0.73 -11.43
CA SER A 41 0.91 -0.34 -12.46
C SER A 41 2.35 -0.29 -11.98
N LYS A 42 3.28 -0.61 -12.89
CA LYS A 42 4.73 -0.37 -12.73
C LYS A 42 5.06 1.06 -12.29
N ALA A 43 4.25 2.04 -12.68
CA ALA A 43 4.42 3.44 -12.31
C ALA A 43 4.17 3.66 -10.80
N GLU A 44 3.16 3.01 -10.22
CA GLU A 44 2.89 3.05 -8.78
C GLU A 44 3.99 2.35 -7.96
N GLN A 45 4.72 1.39 -8.54
CA GLN A 45 5.87 0.77 -7.86
C GLN A 45 6.96 1.79 -7.51
N GLN A 46 7.02 2.94 -8.20
CA GLN A 46 7.97 4.03 -7.91
C GLN A 46 7.71 4.68 -6.54
N ILE A 47 6.50 4.54 -5.99
CA ILE A 47 6.15 5.07 -4.67
C ILE A 47 6.96 4.37 -3.57
N ARG A 48 7.32 3.09 -3.77
CA ARG A 48 8.21 2.35 -2.87
C ARG A 48 9.66 2.82 -2.90
N GLN A 49 10.06 3.55 -3.95
CA GLN A 49 11.46 3.94 -4.17
C GLN A 49 11.79 5.34 -3.60
N SER A 50 10.87 5.99 -2.88
CA SER A 50 11.17 7.28 -2.26
C SER A 50 12.26 7.12 -1.20
N LYS A 51 13.38 7.80 -1.43
CA LYS A 51 14.60 7.77 -0.60
C LYS A 51 14.47 8.48 0.77
N GLU A 52 13.27 8.89 1.14
CA GLU A 52 12.98 9.61 2.37
C GLU A 52 12.42 8.62 3.41
N ALA A 53 13.31 8.02 4.21
CA ALA A 53 13.09 7.17 5.41
C ALA A 53 12.38 5.79 5.17
N LYS A 54 13.12 4.67 5.07
CA LYS A 54 13.55 3.76 6.16
C LYS A 54 12.41 3.14 6.98
N PRO A 55 11.64 2.24 6.37
CA PRO A 55 11.70 0.84 6.84
C PRO A 55 12.27 -0.11 5.78
N ASP A 56 12.87 -1.23 6.21
CA ASP A 56 13.42 -2.27 5.32
C ASP A 56 12.35 -2.93 4.43
N TYR A 57 11.07 -2.80 4.82
CA TYR A 57 9.92 -3.31 4.11
C TYR A 57 8.70 -2.41 4.33
N LEU A 58 7.82 -2.35 3.34
CA LEU A 58 6.54 -1.65 3.39
C LEU A 58 5.43 -2.67 3.12
N TYR A 59 4.43 -2.72 4.00
CA TYR A 59 3.23 -3.49 3.73
C TYR A 59 2.39 -2.82 2.65
N ILE A 60 1.89 -3.64 1.72
CA ILE A 60 0.97 -3.24 0.66
C ILE A 60 -0.36 -3.95 0.87
N GLY A 61 -1.40 -3.52 0.17
CA GLY A 61 -2.75 -4.06 0.27
C GLY A 61 -2.93 -5.46 -0.33
N LEU A 62 -1.84 -6.16 -0.67
CA LEU A 62 -1.88 -7.51 -1.21
C LEU A 62 -1.82 -8.51 -0.06
N PHE A 63 -2.80 -9.40 0.03
CA PHE A 63 -2.85 -10.46 1.03
C PHE A 63 -3.30 -11.79 0.43
N ALA A 64 -2.93 -12.89 1.08
CA ALA A 64 -3.35 -14.22 0.69
C ALA A 64 -4.52 -14.67 1.57
N LYS A 65 -5.71 -14.88 0.99
CA LYS A 65 -6.87 -15.43 1.73
C LYS A 65 -6.67 -16.92 2.03
N GLN A 66 -6.06 -17.62 1.08
CA GLN A 66 -5.56 -18.99 1.20
C GLN A 66 -4.21 -19.07 0.46
N LYS A 67 -3.43 -20.12 0.71
CA LYS A 67 -2.14 -20.32 0.04
C LYS A 67 -2.32 -20.29 -1.48
N GLY A 68 -1.71 -19.31 -2.14
CA GLY A 68 -1.81 -19.11 -3.60
C GLY A 68 -2.98 -18.26 -4.08
N GLN A 69 -3.91 -17.86 -3.21
CA GLN A 69 -5.04 -16.99 -3.54
C GLN A 69 -4.79 -15.56 -3.07
N TRP A 70 -4.08 -14.80 -3.90
CA TRP A 70 -3.77 -13.39 -3.66
C TRP A 70 -4.96 -12.48 -4.01
N GLN A 71 -5.24 -11.52 -3.13
CA GLN A 71 -6.30 -10.54 -3.28
C GLN A 71 -5.82 -9.17 -2.80
N TRP A 72 -6.31 -8.12 -3.46
CA TRP A 72 -6.13 -6.74 -3.01
C TRP A 72 -7.24 -6.34 -2.03
N VAL A 73 -6.92 -5.48 -1.06
CA VAL A 73 -7.87 -4.96 -0.06
C VAL A 73 -9.09 -4.25 -0.67
N ASP A 74 -8.96 -3.70 -1.87
CA ASP A 74 -10.04 -3.02 -2.60
C ASP A 74 -10.81 -3.94 -3.56
N LYS A 75 -10.50 -5.24 -3.56
CA LYS A 75 -11.05 -6.26 -4.47
C LYS A 75 -10.64 -6.08 -5.94
N THR A 76 -9.66 -5.24 -6.24
CA THR A 76 -9.06 -5.19 -7.58
C THR A 76 -8.52 -6.57 -7.95
N PRO A 77 -8.74 -7.05 -9.19
CA PRO A 77 -8.19 -8.33 -9.64
C PRO A 77 -6.66 -8.35 -9.52
N TYR A 78 -6.12 -9.40 -8.92
CA TYR A 78 -4.67 -9.58 -8.86
C TYR A 78 -4.13 -9.91 -10.25
N ASN A 79 -3.25 -9.06 -10.77
CA ASN A 79 -2.51 -9.31 -12.01
C ASN A 79 -1.02 -9.50 -11.69
N ALA A 80 -0.50 -10.70 -11.92
CA ALA A 80 0.87 -11.06 -11.56
C ALA A 80 1.94 -10.34 -12.41
N THR A 81 1.57 -9.67 -13.50
CA THR A 81 2.47 -8.98 -14.43
C THR A 81 2.46 -7.45 -14.35
N ALA A 82 1.79 -6.87 -13.34
CA ALA A 82 1.62 -5.41 -13.17
C ALA A 82 2.87 -4.63 -12.75
#